data_AF-A0A1F3Y5D0-F1
#
_entry.id   AF-A0A1F3Y5D0-F1
#
_cell.length_a   1.000
_cell.length_b   1.000
_cell.length_c   1.000
_cell.angle_alpha   90.00
_cell.angle_beta   90.00
_cell.angle_gamma   90.00
#
_symmetry.space_group_name_H-M   'P 1'
#
loop_
_entity.id
_entity.type
_entity.pdbx_description
1 polymer ?
#
loop_
_entity_poly.entity_id
_entity_poly.type
_entity_poly.pdbx_seq_one_letter_code
_entity_poly.pdbx_strand_id
1 'polypeptide(L)'
;MKHQKVGTVALVVRYEGDAPTLLETFSDDREIAILETAVNEGEASPLDIIHAMRARQAKEDEEFGDYVEELLCQPFVRPEIQEHGIQWLKSKIRIEQYQKCEGEATHVIAAYAFKLFIEDPDRVDFLLAGPSAKVRIRVFNLSVAASKERARAA
;
A
#
# COMPACT_ATOMS: atom_id res chain seq x y z
N MET A 1 1.49 -1.12 30.10
CA MET A 1 1.80 -2.04 28.97
C MET A 1 1.85 -1.19 27.70
N LYS A 2 2.97 -1.17 26.96
CA LYS A 2 3.04 -0.43 25.69
C LYS A 2 2.04 -1.06 24.72
N HIS A 3 1.12 -0.27 24.16
CA HIS A 3 0.29 -0.70 23.05
C HIS A 3 1.23 -1.14 21.91
N GLN A 4 1.29 -2.45 21.63
CA GLN A 4 1.91 -2.92 20.40
C GLN A 4 1.02 -2.44 19.26
N LYS A 5 1.52 -1.49 18.47
CA LYS A 5 0.86 -1.05 17.25
C LYS A 5 0.82 -2.26 16.30
N VAL A 6 -0.38 -2.68 15.93
CA VAL A 6 -0.60 -3.80 15.00
C VAL A 6 -0.65 -3.19 13.61
N GLY A 7 0.28 -3.56 12.73
CA GLY A 7 0.24 -3.17 11.32
C GLY A 7 -0.79 -4.00 10.56
N THR A 8 -1.31 -3.49 9.45
CA THR A 8 -2.24 -4.23 8.58
C THR A 8 -1.56 -4.52 7.24
N VAL A 9 -1.69 -5.76 6.76
CA VAL A 9 -1.33 -6.15 5.39
C VAL A 9 -2.59 -6.64 4.70
N ALA A 10 -2.94 -6.00 3.60
CA ALA A 10 -4.02 -6.43 2.73
C ALA A 10 -3.50 -7.28 1.57
N LEU A 11 -4.20 -8.37 1.28
CA LEU A 11 -4.00 -9.23 0.12
C LEU A 11 -5.16 -9.00 -0.84
N VAL A 12 -4.86 -8.72 -2.10
CA VAL A 12 -5.87 -8.67 -3.16
C VAL A 12 -5.77 -9.94 -3.98
N VAL A 13 -6.85 -10.71 -3.96
CA VAL A 13 -6.93 -12.01 -4.62
C VAL A 13 -8.02 -12.02 -5.67
N ARG A 14 -7.79 -12.79 -6.73
CA ARG A 14 -8.76 -13.09 -7.76
C ARG A 14 -8.79 -14.59 -7.98
N TYR A 15 -9.96 -15.15 -8.24
CA TYR A 15 -10.12 -16.54 -8.59
C TYR A 15 -10.10 -16.69 -10.11
N GLU A 16 -9.22 -17.55 -10.60
CA GLU A 16 -9.22 -18.04 -11.97
C GLU A 16 -9.71 -19.49 -11.96
N GLY A 17 -11.03 -19.67 -12.01
CA GLY A 17 -11.65 -20.96 -11.70
C GLY A 17 -11.60 -21.24 -10.19
N ASP A 18 -11.03 -22.38 -9.81
CA ASP A 18 -10.92 -22.81 -8.40
C ASP A 18 -9.61 -22.36 -7.72
N ALA A 19 -8.67 -21.80 -8.49
CA ALA A 19 -7.37 -21.37 -7.98
C ALA A 19 -7.35 -19.87 -7.68
N PRO A 20 -7.08 -19.44 -6.43
CA PRO A 20 -6.84 -18.03 -6.14
C PRO A 20 -5.45 -17.62 -6.64
N THR A 21 -5.35 -16.43 -7.20
CA THR A 21 -4.11 -15.75 -7.57
C THR A 21 -3.97 -14.47 -6.76
N LEU A 22 -2.78 -14.24 -6.22
CA LEU A 22 -2.45 -12.99 -5.51
C LEU A 22 -2.11 -11.93 -6.56
N LEU A 23 -2.92 -10.89 -6.65
CA LEU A 23 -2.73 -9.79 -7.60
C LEU A 23 -1.79 -8.72 -7.02
N GLU A 24 -2.10 -8.24 -5.82
CA GLU A 24 -1.37 -7.14 -5.19
C GLU A 24 -1.46 -7.20 -3.66
N THR A 25 -0.52 -6.53 -3.00
CA THR A 25 -0.40 -6.46 -1.55
C THR A 25 -0.26 -5.02 -1.09
N PHE A 26 -0.93 -4.65 -0.01
CA PHE A 26 -0.88 -3.29 0.54
C PHE A 26 -0.51 -3.34 2.02
N SER A 27 0.34 -2.41 2.47
CA SER A 27 0.64 -2.20 3.89
C SER A 27 0.29 -0.79 4.37
N ASP A 28 -0.09 0.11 3.45
CA ASP A 28 -0.51 1.46 3.77
C ASP A 28 -2.00 1.49 4.16
N ASP A 29 -2.29 1.97 5.37
CA ASP A 29 -3.65 1.99 5.92
C ASP A 29 -4.63 2.83 5.07
N ARG A 30 -4.15 3.90 4.40
CA ARG A 30 -4.97 4.76 3.55
C ARG A 30 -5.31 4.04 2.25
N GLU A 31 -4.34 3.39 1.61
CA GLU A 31 -4.58 2.58 0.42
C GLU A 31 -5.55 1.43 0.71
N ILE A 32 -5.38 0.77 1.85
CA ILE A 32 -6.29 -0.31 2.30
C ILE A 32 -7.72 0.21 2.49
N ALA A 33 -7.88 1.38 3.10
CA ALA A 33 -9.20 1.99 3.29
C ALA A 33 -9.87 2.36 1.97
N ILE A 34 -9.11 2.94 1.02
CA ILE A 34 -9.62 3.27 -0.32
C ILE A 34 -10.05 2.00 -1.06
N LEU A 35 -9.23 0.95 -1.02
CA LEU A 35 -9.54 -0.34 -1.62
C LEU A 35 -10.83 -0.91 -1.03
N GLU A 36 -10.96 -0.90 0.29
CA GLU A 36 -12.13 -1.42 0.99
C GLU A 36 -13.40 -0.67 0.58
N THR A 37 -13.36 0.66 0.53
CA THR A 37 -14.49 1.47 0.05
C THR A 37 -14.86 1.12 -1.39
N ALA A 38 -13.89 1.09 -2.30
CA ALA A 38 -14.13 0.79 -3.71
C ALA A 38 -14.71 -0.63 -3.92
N VAL A 39 -14.20 -1.63 -3.18
CA VAL A 39 -14.76 -2.99 -3.21
C VAL A 39 -16.18 -3.04 -2.66
N ASN A 40 -16.47 -2.29 -1.59
CA ASN A 40 -17.80 -2.24 -0.97
C ASN A 40 -18.83 -1.53 -1.85
N GLU A 41 -18.43 -0.47 -2.55
CA GLU A 41 -19.25 0.27 -3.52
C GLU A 41 -19.49 -0.52 -4.81
N GLY A 42 -18.70 -1.59 -5.03
CA GLY A 42 -18.82 -2.47 -6.19
C GLY A 42 -18.17 -1.89 -7.43
N GLU A 43 -17.09 -1.12 -7.26
CA GLU A 43 -16.30 -0.61 -8.37
C GLU A 43 -15.70 -1.74 -9.20
N ALA A 44 -15.72 -1.59 -10.52
CA ALA A 44 -15.25 -2.62 -11.46
C ALA A 44 -13.74 -2.83 -11.37
N SER A 45 -13.00 -1.73 -11.16
CA SER A 45 -11.54 -1.73 -11.03
C SER A 45 -11.07 -0.96 -9.79
N PRO A 46 -11.22 -1.53 -8.57
CA PRO A 46 -10.78 -0.87 -7.33
C PRO A 46 -9.29 -0.53 -7.29
N LEU A 47 -8.46 -1.34 -7.97
CA LEU A 47 -7.01 -1.14 -8.05
C LEU A 47 -6.64 0.11 -8.86
N ASP A 48 -7.41 0.44 -9.90
CA ASP A 48 -7.11 1.58 -10.78
C ASP A 48 -7.15 2.91 -10.00
N ILE A 49 -8.03 3.02 -9.00
CA ILE A 49 -8.11 4.19 -8.11
C ILE A 49 -6.80 4.38 -7.35
N ILE A 50 -6.25 3.28 -6.83
CA ILE A 50 -5.00 3.31 -6.07
C ILE A 50 -3.82 3.57 -6.99
N HIS A 51 -3.79 2.94 -8.17
CA HIS A 51 -2.74 3.16 -9.16
C HIS A 51 -2.72 4.62 -9.65
N ALA A 52 -3.89 5.20 -9.91
CA ALA A 52 -4.01 6.60 -10.27
C ALA A 52 -3.54 7.53 -9.13
N MET A 53 -3.90 7.22 -7.88
CA MET A 53 -3.43 7.97 -6.71
C MET A 53 -1.90 7.92 -6.59
N ARG A 54 -1.29 6.73 -6.70
CA ARG A 54 0.16 6.55 -6.65
C ARG A 54 0.86 7.29 -7.78
N ALA A 55 0.35 7.19 -9.01
CA ALA A 55 0.92 7.89 -10.17
C ALA A 55 0.87 9.41 -9.98
N ARG A 56 -0.24 9.93 -9.44
CA ARG A 56 -0.39 11.35 -9.12
C ARG A 56 0.60 11.78 -8.02
N GLN A 57 0.71 11.02 -6.94
CA GLN A 57 1.63 11.33 -5.85
C GLN A 57 3.08 11.34 -6.34
N ALA A 58 3.48 10.33 -7.13
CA ALA A 58 4.83 10.26 -7.69
C ALA A 58 5.16 11.48 -8.55
N LYS A 59 4.20 11.94 -9.36
CA LYS A 59 4.34 13.15 -10.16
C LYS A 59 4.44 14.41 -9.29
N GLU A 60 3.58 14.55 -8.29
CA GLU A 60 3.62 15.68 -7.35
C GLU A 60 4.95 15.73 -6.57
N ASP A 61 5.50 14.57 -6.18
CA ASP A 61 6.78 14.47 -5.48
C ASP A 61 7.99 14.79 -6.38
N GLU A 62 7.92 14.45 -7.67
CA GLU A 62 8.91 14.80 -8.68
C GLU A 62 8.90 16.31 -8.94
N GLU A 63 7.73 16.89 -9.25
CA GLU A 63 7.57 18.33 -9.46
C GLU A 63 7.99 19.15 -8.24
N PHE A 64 7.69 18.66 -7.03
CA PHE A 64 8.14 19.30 -5.81
C PHE A 64 9.65 19.19 -5.61
N GLY A 65 10.25 18.05 -5.97
CA GLY A 65 11.70 17.86 -5.94
C GLY A 65 12.43 18.87 -6.83
N ASP A 66 11.98 19.01 -8.08
CA ASP A 66 12.53 19.96 -9.05
C ASP A 66 12.41 21.41 -8.55
N TYR A 67 11.24 21.77 -8.00
CA TYR A 67 11.01 23.09 -7.42
C TYR A 67 11.98 23.39 -6.26
N VAL A 68 12.17 22.43 -5.36
CA VAL A 68 13.10 22.59 -4.23
C VAL A 68 14.53 22.74 -4.73
N GLU A 69 14.96 21.93 -5.70
CA GLU A 69 16.30 22.02 -6.28
C GLU A 69 16.54 23.38 -6.94
N GLU A 70 15.60 23.84 -7.78
CA GLU A 70 15.68 25.15 -8.43
C GLU A 70 15.76 26.28 -7.40
N LEU A 71 14.92 26.23 -6.36
CA LEU A 71 14.90 27.22 -5.29
C LEU A 71 16.25 27.28 -4.58
N LEU A 72 16.82 26.13 -4.21
CA LEU A 72 18.08 26.06 -3.47
C LEU A 72 19.29 26.54 -4.29
N CYS A 73 19.22 26.47 -5.61
CA CYS A 73 20.26 26.95 -6.53
C CYS A 73 20.24 28.48 -6.75
N GLN A 74 19.22 29.18 -6.26
CA GLN A 74 19.12 30.62 -6.44
C GLN A 74 20.18 31.39 -5.61
N PRO A 75 20.85 32.41 -6.19
CA PRO A 75 21.97 33.10 -5.56
C PRO A 75 21.58 33.97 -4.34
N PHE A 76 20.28 34.22 -4.14
CA PHE A 76 19.75 35.04 -3.05
C PHE A 76 19.25 34.20 -1.85
N VAL A 77 19.29 32.87 -1.95
CA VAL A 77 18.88 32.00 -0.84
C VAL A 77 19.95 32.02 0.24
N ARG A 78 19.50 32.22 1.48
CA ARG A 78 20.42 32.28 2.61
C ARG A 78 21.05 30.90 2.85
N PRO A 79 22.34 30.82 3.21
CA PRO A 79 23.03 29.55 3.43
C PRO A 79 22.31 28.61 4.41
N GLU A 80 21.63 29.15 5.43
CA GLU A 80 20.88 28.34 6.40
C GLU A 80 19.69 27.61 5.74
N ILE A 81 19.03 28.25 4.77
CA ILE A 81 17.92 27.63 4.03
C ILE A 81 18.45 26.51 3.11
N GLN A 82 19.62 26.70 2.50
CA GLN A 82 20.29 25.67 1.72
C GLN A 82 20.66 24.46 2.58
N GLU A 83 21.19 24.69 3.78
CA GLU A 83 21.51 23.62 4.72
C GLU A 83 20.27 22.82 5.14
N HIS A 84 19.16 23.51 5.44
CA HIS A 84 17.89 22.86 5.75
C HIS A 84 17.37 22.01 4.58
N GLY A 85 17.51 22.49 3.33
CA GLY A 85 17.19 21.73 2.12
C GLY A 85 17.99 20.44 1.99
N ILE A 86 19.29 20.50 2.27
CA ILE A 86 20.17 19.32 2.27
C ILE A 86 19.76 18.32 3.38
N GLN A 87 19.41 18.81 4.57
CA GLN A 87 18.95 17.93 5.67
C GLN A 87 17.61 17.27 5.35
N TRP A 88 16.70 17.99 4.70
CA TRP A 88 15.44 17.43 4.20
C TRP A 88 15.72 16.32 3.17
N LEU A 89 16.60 16.56 2.19
CA LEU A 89 16.96 15.56 1.17
C LEU A 89 17.55 14.28 1.80
N LYS A 90 18.44 14.42 2.78
CA LYS A 90 18.99 13.28 3.55
C LYS A 90 17.89 12.51 4.28
N SER A 91 16.91 13.22 4.83
CA SER A 91 15.77 12.61 5.52
C SER A 91 14.87 11.86 4.54
N LYS A 92 14.60 12.43 3.36
CA LYS A 92 13.84 11.79 2.27
C LYS A 92 14.48 10.46 1.86
N ILE A 93 15.78 10.46 1.54
CA ILE A 93 16.53 9.24 1.16
C ILE A 93 16.43 8.16 2.24
N ARG A 94 16.54 8.55 3.52
CA ARG A 94 16.43 7.60 4.63
C ARG A 94 15.02 7.02 4.75
N ILE A 95 13.98 7.82 4.55
CA ILE A 95 12.58 7.36 4.56
C ILE A 95 12.34 6.38 3.40
N GLU A 96 12.82 6.68 2.20
CA GLU A 96 12.70 5.79 1.03
C GLU A 96 13.40 4.44 1.28
N GLN A 97 14.57 4.44 1.93
CA GLN A 97 15.25 3.21 2.34
C GLN A 97 14.40 2.39 3.33
N TYR A 98 13.79 3.05 4.32
CA TYR A 98 12.90 2.36 5.26
C TYR A 98 11.66 1.78 4.56
N GLN A 99 11.03 2.54 3.65
CA GLN A 99 9.89 2.08 2.86
C GLN A 99 10.24 0.88 1.99
N LYS A 100 11.46 0.83 1.44
CA LYS A 100 11.94 -0.35 0.69
C LYS A 100 12.03 -1.59 1.58
N CYS A 101 12.63 -1.46 2.76
CA CYS A 101 12.70 -2.57 3.73
C CYS A 101 11.30 -3.01 4.20
N GLU A 102 10.39 -2.06 4.39
CA GLU A 102 9.00 -2.34 4.71
C GLU A 102 8.31 -3.11 3.59
N GLY A 103 8.50 -2.72 2.33
CA GLY A 103 7.95 -3.43 1.17
C GLY A 103 8.44 -4.88 1.09
N GLU A 104 9.73 -5.12 1.34
CA GLU A 104 10.29 -6.48 1.40
C GLU A 104 9.65 -7.31 2.53
N ALA A 105 9.49 -6.72 3.72
CA ALA A 105 8.84 -7.39 4.84
C ALA A 105 7.37 -7.70 4.54
N THR A 106 6.64 -6.75 3.96
CA THR A 106 5.25 -6.91 3.52
C THR A 106 5.12 -8.05 2.51
N HIS A 107 6.04 -8.16 1.55
CA HIS A 107 6.02 -9.24 0.56
C HIS A 107 6.18 -10.62 1.21
N VAL A 108 7.10 -10.76 2.17
CA VAL A 108 7.31 -12.02 2.89
C VAL A 108 6.07 -12.39 3.72
N ILE A 109 5.52 -11.43 4.45
CA ILE A 109 4.31 -11.61 5.26
C ILE A 109 3.14 -12.02 4.36
N ALA A 110 2.97 -11.34 3.23
CA ALA A 110 1.91 -11.59 2.28
C ALA A 110 2.02 -12.98 1.64
N ALA A 111 3.23 -13.39 1.23
CA ALA A 111 3.46 -14.72 0.66
C ALA A 111 3.12 -15.84 1.65
N TYR A 112 3.43 -15.64 2.94
CA TYR A 112 3.05 -16.59 3.99
C TYR A 112 1.54 -16.57 4.25
N ALA A 113 0.95 -15.39 4.40
CA ALA A 113 -0.48 -15.22 4.62
C ALA A 113 -1.34 -15.78 3.47
N PHE A 114 -0.87 -15.63 2.23
CA PHE A 114 -1.54 -16.18 1.05
C PHE A 114 -1.57 -17.72 1.05
N LYS A 115 -0.51 -18.38 1.51
CA LYS A 115 -0.51 -19.85 1.69
C LYS A 115 -1.56 -20.29 2.70
N LEU A 116 -1.68 -19.58 3.82
CA LEU A 116 -2.71 -19.86 4.82
C LEU A 116 -4.13 -19.66 4.26
N PHE A 117 -4.32 -18.65 3.42
CA PHE A 117 -5.59 -18.43 2.74
C PHE A 117 -5.93 -19.53 1.72
N ILE A 118 -4.93 -20.09 1.03
CA ILE A 118 -5.15 -21.25 0.13
C ILE A 118 -5.61 -22.48 0.94
N GLU A 119 -5.05 -22.69 2.13
CA GLU A 119 -5.44 -23.79 3.02
C GLU A 119 -6.84 -23.61 3.61
N ASP A 120 -7.23 -22.36 3.91
CA ASP A 120 -8.53 -22.00 4.48
C ASP A 120 -9.08 -20.71 3.81
N PRO A 121 -9.82 -20.84 2.69
CA PRO A 121 -10.33 -19.70 1.92
C PRO A 121 -11.36 -18.83 2.65
N ASP A 122 -11.99 -19.34 3.71
CA ASP A 122 -12.94 -18.56 4.52
C ASP A 122 -12.21 -17.59 5.45
N ARG A 123 -10.88 -17.76 5.60
CA ARG A 123 -10.04 -16.95 6.47
C ARG A 123 -9.61 -15.64 5.81
N VAL A 124 -10.55 -14.70 5.74
CA VAL A 124 -10.36 -13.40 5.09
C VAL A 124 -9.86 -12.27 6.01
N ASP A 125 -9.94 -12.42 7.33
CA ASP A 125 -9.42 -11.45 8.30
C ASP A 125 -8.83 -12.17 9.51
N PHE A 126 -7.53 -12.04 9.74
CA PHE A 126 -6.85 -12.77 10.80
C PHE A 126 -5.57 -12.08 11.29
N LEU A 127 -5.05 -12.51 12.43
CA LEU A 127 -3.79 -11.99 12.98
C LEU A 127 -2.65 -12.99 12.79
N LEU A 128 -1.51 -12.49 12.33
CA LEU A 128 -0.22 -13.16 12.41
C LEU A 128 0.58 -12.57 13.57
N ALA A 129 0.99 -13.43 14.51
CA ALA A 129 1.81 -13.04 15.65
C ALA A 129 3.21 -13.63 15.50
N GLY A 130 4.22 -12.77 15.46
CA GLY A 130 5.62 -13.13 15.58
C GLY A 130 6.17 -12.84 16.98
N PRO A 131 7.45 -13.17 17.24
CA PRO A 131 8.10 -12.95 18.53
C PRO A 131 8.12 -11.47 18.96
N SER A 132 8.14 -10.55 17.99
CA SER A 132 8.34 -9.12 18.24
C SER A 132 7.21 -8.23 17.71
N ALA A 133 6.28 -8.77 16.91
CA ALA A 133 5.26 -7.98 16.22
C ALA A 133 3.98 -8.78 16.02
N LYS A 134 2.87 -8.04 15.84
CA LYS A 134 1.58 -8.58 15.41
C LYS A 134 1.14 -7.83 14.16
N VAL A 135 0.63 -8.56 13.19
CA VAL A 135 0.18 -8.02 11.91
C VAL A 135 -1.22 -8.57 11.62
N ARG A 136 -2.17 -7.68 11.31
CA ARG A 136 -3.50 -8.06 10.83
C ARG A 136 -3.44 -8.29 9.33
N ILE A 137 -3.94 -9.41 8.88
CA ILE A 137 -4.09 -9.76 7.48
C ILE A 137 -5.56 -9.56 7.10
N ARG A 138 -5.79 -8.87 5.98
CA ARG A 138 -7.13 -8.72 5.38
C ARG A 138 -7.08 -9.17 3.93
N VAL A 139 -8.05 -9.95 3.48
CA VAL A 139 -8.09 -10.49 2.12
C VAL A 139 -9.29 -9.91 1.39
N PHE A 140 -9.03 -9.27 0.24
CA PHE A 140 -10.04 -8.69 -0.63
C PHE A 140 -10.17 -9.56 -1.89
N ASN A 141 -11.32 -10.21 -2.06
CA ASN A 141 -11.61 -11.05 -3.22
C ASN A 141 -12.36 -10.26 -4.30
N LEU A 142 -11.68 -9.95 -5.40
CA LEU A 142 -12.25 -9.15 -6.49
C LEU A 142 -13.23 -9.92 -7.40
N SER A 143 -13.24 -11.26 -7.32
CA SER A 143 -14.13 -12.12 -8.13
C SER A 143 -15.61 -11.96 -7.75
N VAL A 144 -15.85 -11.60 -6.48
CA VAL A 144 -17.20 -11.36 -5.95
C VAL A 144 -17.76 -10.02 -6.44
N ALA A 145 -16.90 -9.02 -6.66
CA ALA A 145 -17.30 -7.71 -7.16
C ALA A 145 -17.80 -7.78 -8.62
N ALA A 146 -17.06 -8.47 -9.49
CA ALA A 146 -17.44 -8.67 -10.90
C ALA A 146 -18.75 -9.46 -11.09
N SER A 147 -19.09 -10.32 -10.13
CA SER A 147 -20.34 -11.11 -10.16
C SER A 147 -21.58 -10.24 -9.89
N LYS A 148 -21.48 -9.19 -9.07
CA LYS A 148 -22.57 -8.24 -8.79
C LYS A 148 -22.88 -7.35 -9.99
N GLU A 149 -21.89 -7.07 -10.83
CA GLU A 149 -22.04 -6.27 -12.04
C GLU A 149 -22.86 -7.01 -13.12
N ARG A 150 -22.57 -8.29 -13.35
CA ARG A 150 -23.37 -9.13 -14.28
C ARG A 150 -24.84 -9.26 -13.85
N ALA A 151 -25.11 -9.24 -12.55
CA ALA A 151 -26.47 -9.28 -12.01
C ALA A 151 -27.20 -7.93 -12.05
N ARG A 152 -26.50 -6.80 -12.19
CA ARG A 152 -27.09 -5.46 -12.37
C ARG A 152 -27.27 -5.06 -13.82
N ALA A 153 -26.45 -5.60 -14.72
CA ALA A 153 -26.51 -5.34 -16.15
C ALA A 153 -27.48 -6.28 -16.92
N ALA A 154 -28.08 -7.26 -16.23
CA ALA A 154 -29.10 -8.18 -16.74
C ALA A 154 -30.48 -7.82 -16.17
#